data_AF-A0A2I0ILM3-F1
#
_entry.id   AF-A0A2I0ILM3-F1
#
_cell.length_a   1.000
_cell.length_b   1.000
_cell.length_c   1.000
_cell.angle_alpha   90.00
_cell.angle_beta   90.00
_cell.angle_gamma   90.00
#
_symmetry.space_group_name_H-M   'P 1'
#
loop_
_entity.id
_entity.type
_entity.pdbx_description
1 polymer ?
#
loop_
_entity_poly.entity_id
_entity_poly.type
_entity_poly.pdbx_seq_one_letter_code
_entity_poly.pdbx_strand_id
1 'polypeptide(L)'
;MQHVGKIICSNLGARMDSEPKRWRIIADVLYDLGTGLEVLSPLCPQLFLEMAGIGNFAKGMAVVAARATRLPIYSSFAKEGNLSDLFAKGEAISTLFNVLGIGVGIQLASTVCSSMQGRV
;
A
#
# COMPACT_ATOMS: atom_id res chain seq x y z
N MET A 1 -6.92 2.59 14.07
CA MET A 1 -7.56 3.15 12.86
C MET A 1 -7.50 2.21 11.65
N GLN A 2 -6.36 1.58 11.35
CA GLN A 2 -6.22 0.74 10.14
C GLN A 2 -7.24 -0.41 10.04
N HIS A 3 -7.51 -1.14 11.13
CA HIS A 3 -8.52 -2.21 11.13
C HIS A 3 -9.94 -1.71 10.85
N VAL A 4 -10.28 -0.51 11.35
CA VAL A 4 -11.57 0.13 11.08
C VAL A 4 -11.71 0.45 9.59
N GLY A 5 -10.65 0.98 8.97
CA GLY A 5 -10.61 1.20 7.53
C GLY A 5 -10.83 -0.09 6.73
N LYS A 6 -10.25 -1.21 7.19
CA LYS A 6 -10.46 -2.51 6.55
C LYS A 6 -11.93 -2.95 6.60
N ILE A 7 -12.57 -2.84 7.77
CA ILE A 7 -13.98 -3.23 7.98
C ILE A 7 -14.94 -2.38 7.14
N ILE A 8 -14.70 -1.07 7.07
CA ILE A 8 -15.53 -0.18 6.25
C ILE A 8 -15.37 -0.53 4.77
N CYS A 9 -14.13 -0.73 4.33
CA CYS A 9 -13.82 -1.04 2.94
C CYS A 9 -14.36 -2.42 2.50
N SER A 10 -14.42 -3.41 3.39
CA SER A 10 -14.94 -4.74 3.04
C SER A 10 -16.42 -4.73 2.63
N ASN A 11 -17.21 -3.77 3.11
CA ASN A 11 -18.61 -3.62 2.69
C ASN A 11 -18.76 -3.16 1.23
N LEU A 12 -17.68 -2.69 0.60
CA LEU A 12 -17.66 -2.22 -0.78
C LEU A 12 -17.22 -3.30 -1.77
N GLY A 13 -17.00 -4.55 -1.32
CA GLY A 13 -16.47 -5.64 -2.14
C GLY A 13 -17.23 -5.86 -3.45
N ALA A 14 -18.57 -5.89 -3.42
CA ALA A 14 -19.38 -6.06 -4.64
C ALA A 14 -19.15 -4.96 -5.70
N ARG A 15 -18.86 -3.72 -5.26
CA ARG A 15 -18.50 -2.62 -6.17
C ARG A 15 -17.08 -2.73 -6.70
N MET A 16 -16.18 -3.35 -5.93
CA MET A 16 -14.81 -3.62 -6.35
C MET A 16 -14.76 -4.69 -7.42
N ASP A 17 -15.62 -5.71 -7.32
CA ASP A 17 -15.74 -6.74 -8.35
C ASP A 17 -16.34 -6.20 -9.66
N SER A 18 -17.24 -5.20 -9.59
CA SER A 18 -17.85 -4.61 -10.80
C SER A 18 -16.89 -3.74 -11.60
N GLU A 19 -16.00 -2.98 -10.94
CA GLU A 19 -15.04 -2.08 -11.60
C GLU A 19 -13.61 -2.24 -11.06
N PRO A 20 -12.96 -3.42 -11.23
CA PRO A 20 -11.75 -3.75 -10.49
C PRO A 20 -10.56 -2.85 -10.86
N LYS A 21 -10.45 -2.41 -12.12
CA LYS A 21 -9.38 -1.50 -12.56
C LYS A 21 -9.47 -0.13 -11.87
N ARG A 22 -10.67 0.41 -11.74
CA ARG A 22 -10.90 1.73 -11.13
C ARG A 22 -10.63 1.68 -9.63
N TRP A 23 -11.12 0.65 -8.96
CA TRP A 23 -10.86 0.43 -7.54
C TRP A 23 -9.39 0.14 -7.24
N ARG A 24 -8.67 -0.51 -8.16
CA ARG A 24 -7.21 -0.71 -8.05
C ARG A 24 -6.46 0.63 -8.04
N ILE A 25 -6.82 1.55 -8.94
CA ILE A 25 -6.22 2.90 -9.01
C ILE A 25 -6.59 3.73 -7.77
N ILE A 26 -7.85 3.70 -7.34
CA ILE A 26 -8.29 4.38 -6.11
C ILE A 26 -7.51 3.86 -4.90
N ALA A 27 -7.27 2.54 -4.84
CA ALA A 27 -6.49 1.94 -3.79
C ALA A 27 -5.04 2.45 -3.77
N ASP A 28 -4.37 2.52 -4.93
CA ASP A 28 -3.01 3.05 -5.03
C ASP A 28 -2.95 4.52 -4.57
N VAL A 29 -3.83 5.38 -5.10
CA VAL A 29 -3.89 6.80 -4.72
C VAL A 29 -4.14 6.96 -3.22
N LEU A 30 -5.06 6.17 -2.65
CA LEU A 30 -5.38 6.25 -1.23
C LEU A 30 -4.22 5.76 -0.35
N TYR A 31 -3.46 4.77 -0.81
CA TYR A 31 -2.26 4.29 -0.13
C TYR A 31 -1.15 5.34 -0.13
N ASP A 32 -0.93 6.01 -1.27
CA ASP A 32 0.08 7.05 -1.43
C ASP A 32 -0.25 8.27 -0.57
N LEU A 33 -1.53 8.70 -0.56
CA LEU A 33 -1.98 9.77 0.33
C LEU A 33 -1.78 9.40 1.80
N GLY A 34 -2.14 8.17 2.19
CA GLY A 34 -1.95 7.71 3.57
C GLY A 34 -0.48 7.66 4.00
N THR A 35 0.40 7.25 3.08
CA THR A 35 1.85 7.24 3.29
C THR A 35 2.42 8.66 3.35
N GLY A 36 1.96 9.55 2.47
CA GLY A 36 2.34 10.97 2.48
C GLY A 36 1.97 11.66 3.78
N LEU A 37 0.79 11.38 4.33
CA LEU A 37 0.37 11.92 5.64
C LEU A 37 1.28 11.44 6.78
N GLU A 38 1.76 10.20 6.74
CA GLU A 38 2.72 9.71 7.74
C GLU A 38 4.11 10.33 7.57
N VAL A 39 4.58 10.50 6.34
CA VAL A 39 5.86 11.17 6.05
C VAL A 39 5.83 12.64 6.47
N LEU A 40 4.69 13.31 6.33
CA LEU A 40 4.49 14.71 6.75
C LEU A 40 4.22 14.84 8.26
N SER A 41 3.82 13.78 8.95
CA SER A 41 3.47 13.82 10.37
C SER A 41 4.55 14.40 11.30
N PRO A 42 5.87 14.21 11.07
CA PRO A 42 6.91 14.81 11.90
C PRO A 42 7.01 16.33 11.76
N LEU A 43 6.50 16.92 10.66
CA LEU A 43 6.53 18.37 10.44
C LEU A 43 5.47 19.11 11.26
N CYS A 44 4.42 18.42 11.71
CA CYS A 44 3.32 19.00 12.49
C CYS A 44 3.11 18.19 13.79
N PRO A 45 4.01 18.32 14.79
CA PRO A 45 3.97 17.49 16.01
C PRO A 45 2.68 17.62 16.82
N GLN A 46 1.99 18.77 16.73
CA GLN A 46 0.70 19.01 17.39
C GLN A 46 -0.45 18.19 16.80
N LEU A 47 -0.39 17.88 15.49
CA LEU A 47 -1.41 17.12 14.75
C LEU A 47 -0.97 15.69 14.45
N PHE A 48 0.15 15.23 15.04
CA PHE A 48 0.76 13.93 14.74
C PHE A 48 -0.25 12.78 14.84
N LEU A 49 -1.03 12.73 15.91
CA LEU A 49 -1.99 11.63 16.15
C LEU A 49 -3.11 11.61 15.10
N GLU A 50 -3.61 12.78 14.70
CA GLU A 50 -4.66 12.90 13.69
C GLU A 50 -4.13 12.54 12.30
N MET A 51 -2.98 13.08 11.91
CA MET A 51 -2.34 12.82 10.62
C MET A 51 -1.94 11.35 10.47
N ALA A 52 -1.30 10.77 11.50
CA ALA A 52 -0.95 9.34 11.51
C ALA A 52 -2.18 8.44 11.60
N GLY A 53 -3.23 8.88 12.32
CA GLY A 53 -4.49 8.16 12.45
C GLY A 53 -5.25 8.07 11.12
N ILE A 54 -5.40 9.20 10.42
CA ILE A 54 -6.02 9.30 9.10
C ILE A 54 -5.17 8.55 8.06
N GLY A 55 -3.83 8.70 8.11
CA GLY A 55 -2.93 7.98 7.22
C GLY A 55 -3.07 6.46 7.34
N ASN A 56 -3.10 5.94 8.57
CA ASN A 56 -3.33 4.52 8.82
C ASN A 56 -4.74 4.05 8.46
N PHE A 57 -5.75 4.89 8.64
CA PHE A 57 -7.11 4.60 8.17
C PHE A 57 -7.17 4.43 6.65
N ALA A 58 -6.62 5.40 5.90
CA ALA A 58 -6.56 5.40 4.44
C ALA A 58 -5.81 4.18 3.90
N LYS A 59 -4.62 3.87 4.43
CA LYS A 59 -3.87 2.65 4.07
C LYS A 59 -4.65 1.37 4.38
N GLY A 60 -5.41 1.35 5.47
CA GLY A 60 -6.27 0.22 5.83
C GLY A 60 -7.32 -0.08 4.75
N MET A 61 -8.00 0.96 4.27
CA MET A 61 -8.95 0.85 3.16
C MET A 61 -8.27 0.44 1.85
N ALA A 62 -7.17 1.10 1.50
CA ALA A 62 -6.41 0.85 0.28
C ALA A 62 -5.96 -0.60 0.16
N VAL A 63 -5.41 -1.18 1.24
CA VAL A 63 -4.96 -2.58 1.24
C VAL A 63 -6.10 -3.56 0.97
N VAL A 64 -7.31 -3.30 1.50
CA VAL A 64 -8.48 -4.15 1.22
C VAL A 64 -8.89 -4.04 -0.23
N ALA A 65 -9.00 -2.82 -0.76
CA ALA A 65 -9.37 -2.58 -2.15
C ALA A 65 -8.35 -3.20 -3.13
N ALA A 66 -7.06 -3.03 -2.88
CA ALA A 66 -5.99 -3.61 -3.71
C ALA A 66 -5.94 -5.14 -3.67
N ARG A 67 -6.36 -5.76 -2.56
CA ARG A 67 -6.46 -7.22 -2.44
C ARG A 67 -7.72 -7.76 -3.10
N ALA A 68 -8.86 -7.13 -2.86
CA ALA A 68 -10.14 -7.53 -3.44
C ALA A 68 -10.10 -7.48 -4.98
N THR A 69 -9.49 -6.42 -5.55
CA THR A 69 -9.37 -6.26 -7.01
C THR A 69 -8.36 -7.20 -7.66
N ARG A 70 -7.45 -7.81 -6.89
CA ARG A 70 -6.36 -8.65 -7.42
C ARG A 70 -6.88 -9.92 -8.09
N LEU A 71 -7.86 -10.57 -7.46
CA LEU A 71 -8.49 -11.79 -7.99
C LEU A 71 -9.22 -11.58 -9.33
N PRO A 72 -10.17 -10.62 -9.46
CA PRO A 72 -10.86 -10.39 -10.73
C PRO A 72 -9.94 -9.87 -11.84
N ILE A 73 -8.85 -9.16 -11.50
CA ILE A 73 -7.82 -8.78 -12.48
C ILE A 73 -7.07 -10.02 -12.96
N TYR A 74 -6.58 -10.86 -12.06
CA TYR A 74 -5.84 -12.07 -12.44
C TYR A 74 -6.71 -13.08 -13.17
N SER A 75 -7.98 -13.24 -12.79
CA SER A 75 -8.91 -14.11 -13.51
C SER A 75 -9.15 -13.66 -14.95
N SER A 76 -9.10 -12.35 -15.22
CA SER A 76 -9.19 -11.81 -16.58
C SER A 76 -7.96 -12.13 -17.45
N PHE A 77 -6.80 -12.41 -16.83
CA PHE A 77 -5.57 -12.80 -17.51
C PHE A 77 -5.28 -14.30 -17.46
N ALA A 78 -5.98 -15.04 -16.59
CA ALA A 78 -5.81 -16.47 -16.46
C ALA A 78 -6.27 -17.18 -17.74
N LYS A 79 -5.50 -18.17 -18.17
CA LYS A 79 -5.81 -19.07 -19.28
C LYS A 79 -5.75 -20.50 -18.75
N GLU A 80 -6.67 -21.35 -19.18
CA GLU A 80 -6.60 -22.80 -18.92
C GLU A 80 -6.38 -23.16 -17.43
N GLY A 81 -7.07 -22.48 -16.52
CA GLY A 81 -7.02 -22.80 -15.08
C GLY A 81 -5.73 -22.40 -14.34
N ASN A 82 -4.82 -21.65 -14.98
CA ASN A 82 -3.53 -21.23 -14.39
C ASN A 82 -3.61 -20.07 -13.38
N LEU A 83 -4.78 -19.79 -12.81
CA LEU A 83 -5.00 -18.64 -11.92
C LEU A 83 -4.06 -18.65 -10.70
N SER A 84 -3.82 -19.82 -10.13
CA SER A 84 -2.94 -20.00 -8.97
C SER A 84 -1.47 -19.71 -9.30
N ASP A 85 -1.01 -20.05 -10.50
CA ASP A 85 0.36 -19.75 -10.95
C ASP A 85 0.55 -18.24 -11.15
N LEU A 86 -0.45 -17.58 -11.75
CA LEU A 86 -0.43 -16.13 -11.91
C LEU A 86 -0.42 -15.41 -10.55
N PHE A 87 -1.21 -15.90 -9.59
CA PHE A 87 -1.22 -15.38 -8.23
C PHE A 87 0.14 -15.56 -7.54
N ALA A 88 0.72 -16.77 -7.61
CA ALA A 88 2.01 -17.07 -7.02
C ALA A 88 3.14 -16.19 -7.60
N LYS A 89 3.18 -16.03 -8.93
CA LYS A 89 4.15 -15.14 -9.60
C LYS A 89 3.95 -13.68 -9.20
N GLY A 90 2.70 -13.22 -9.14
CA GLY A 90 2.38 -11.86 -8.71
C GLY A 90 2.84 -11.56 -7.28
N GLU A 91 2.58 -12.47 -6.33
CA GLU A 91 3.06 -12.34 -4.95
C GLU A 91 4.58 -12.42 -4.85
N ALA A 92 5.23 -13.32 -5.61
CA ALA A 92 6.68 -13.44 -5.62
C ALA A 92 7.35 -12.14 -6.10
N ILE A 93 6.85 -11.54 -7.17
CA ILE A 93 7.32 -10.25 -7.69
C ILE A 93 7.09 -9.15 -6.65
N SER A 94 5.89 -9.06 -6.07
CA SER A 94 5.59 -8.07 -5.03
C SER A 94 6.54 -8.19 -3.82
N THR A 95 6.86 -9.42 -3.42
CA THR A 95 7.77 -9.69 -2.30
C THR A 95 9.20 -9.28 -2.63
N LEU A 96 9.67 -9.64 -3.82
CA LEU A 96 11.00 -9.26 -4.31
C LEU A 96 11.19 -7.74 -4.30
N PHE A 97 10.25 -7.00 -4.87
CA PHE A 97 10.31 -5.54 -4.89
C PHE A 97 10.22 -4.91 -3.49
N ASN A 98 9.45 -5.51 -2.58
CA ASN A 98 9.40 -5.04 -1.19
C ASN A 98 10.77 -5.19 -0.50
N VAL A 99 11.43 -6.33 -0.66
CA VAL A 99 12.77 -6.57 -0.09
C VAL A 99 13.81 -5.62 -0.70
N LEU A 100 13.79 -5.46 -2.03
CA LEU A 100 14.66 -4.53 -2.73
C LEU A 100 14.43 -3.09 -2.26
N GLY A 101 13.17 -2.66 -2.13
CA GLY A 101 12.81 -1.33 -1.65
C GLY A 101 13.31 -1.05 -0.24
N ILE A 102 13.19 -2.02 0.67
CA ILE A 102 13.74 -1.91 2.04
C ILE A 102 15.27 -1.78 2.00
N GLY A 103 15.95 -2.62 1.20
CA GLY A 103 17.41 -2.57 1.06
C GLY A 103 17.90 -1.21 0.56
N VAL A 104 17.26 -0.68 -0.47
CA VAL A 104 17.55 0.67 -1.00
C VAL A 104 17.24 1.75 0.05
N GLY A 105 16.11 1.64 0.76
CA GLY A 105 15.73 2.59 1.81
C GLY A 105 16.73 2.66 2.96
N ILE A 106 17.23 1.51 3.41
CA ILE A 106 18.27 1.44 4.45
C ILE A 106 19.56 2.10 3.96
N GLN A 107 19.98 1.82 2.72
CA GLN A 107 21.21 2.40 2.15
C GLN A 107 21.10 3.94 2.00
N LEU A 108 19.93 4.44 1.62
CA LEU A 108 19.67 5.88 1.54
C LEU A 108 19.70 6.52 2.94
N ALA A 109 19.01 5.91 3.91
CA ALA A 109 18.96 6.41 5.28
C ALA A 109 20.35 6.45 5.93
N SER A 110 21.18 5.42 5.73
CA SER A 110 22.55 5.38 6.24
C SER A 110 23.42 6.48 5.63
N THR A 111 23.35 6.68 4.31
CA THR A 111 24.11 7.70 3.59
C THR A 111 23.74 9.12 4.08
N VAL A 112 22.45 9.40 4.25
CA VAL A 112 21.97 10.69 4.77
C VAL A 112 22.42 10.91 6.21
N CYS A 113 22.30 9.90 7.07
CA CYS A 113 22.71 10.00 8.47
C CYS A 113 24.23 10.27 8.60
N SER A 114 25.06 9.53 7.85
CA SER A 114 26.51 9.76 7.83
C SER A 114 26.88 11.16 7.32
N SER A 115 26.15 11.70 6.34
CA SER A 115 26.36 13.08 5.88
C SER A 115 26.00 14.13 6.94
N MET A 116 25.04 13.87 7.82
CA MET A 116 24.66 14.79 8.89
C MET A 116 25.68 14.75 10.04
N GLN A 117 26.24 13.58 10.33
CA GLN A 117 27.26 13.41 11.37
C GLN A 117 28.61 14.06 11.03
N GLY A 118 28.94 14.20 9.74
CA GLY A 118 30.14 14.93 9.29
C GLY A 118 30.04 16.47 9.32
N ARG A 119 28.91 17.04 9.76
CA ARG A 119 28.68 18.50 9.87
C ARG A 119 28.61 19.01 11.31
N VAL A 120 29.05 18.22 12.30
CA VAL A 120 29.18 18.63 13.71
C VAL A 120 30.63 18.96 14.03
#